data_AF-A0A934PKH8-F1
#
_entry.id   AF-A0A934PKH8-F1
#
_cell.length_a   1.000
_cell.length_b   1.000
_cell.length_c   1.000
_cell.angle_alpha   90.00
_cell.angle_beta   90.00
_cell.angle_gamma   90.00
#
_symmetry.space_group_name_H-M   'P 1'
#
loop_
_entity.id
_entity.type
_entity.pdbx_description
1 polymer ?
#
loop_
_entity_poly.entity_id
_entity_poly.type
_entity_poly.pdbx_seq_one_letter_code
_entity_poly.pdbx_strand_id
1 'polypeptide(L)'
;MYKELEKFKSTDSFNFAIEDSLEAVCNAPDSASGVFLVYEITNEGKQLIMVGSTGTIQNNGTLKIKNGGLYDKIVNGHQFAKTGRKYSWPAQMKIESIAELEVVWYDTFNEEIKAIPTAVEGAVLQQFFDKNGVLPKWNVAF
;
A
#
# COMPACT_ATOMS: atom_id res chain seq x y z
N MET A 1 -13.11 -3.31 7.22
CA MET A 1 -12.62 -2.21 6.36
C MET A 1 -12.41 -0.99 7.25
N TYR A 2 -11.35 -0.20 7.04
CA TYR A 2 -11.12 1.01 7.83
C TYR A 2 -12.09 2.10 7.38
N LYS A 3 -12.78 2.76 8.33
CA LYS A 3 -13.82 3.77 8.03
C LYS A 3 -13.31 4.88 7.11
N GLU A 4 -12.05 5.27 7.30
CA GLU A 4 -11.40 6.32 6.51
C GLU A 4 -11.34 5.99 5.01
N LEU A 5 -11.36 4.70 4.64
CA LEU A 5 -11.23 4.26 3.25
C LEU A 5 -12.57 4.20 2.50
N GLU A 6 -13.71 4.16 3.20
CA GLU A 6 -15.05 3.95 2.61
C GLU A 6 -15.49 5.10 1.66
N LYS A 7 -14.89 6.28 1.83
CA LYS A 7 -15.15 7.47 1.01
C LYS A 7 -14.45 7.46 -0.34
N PHE A 8 -13.40 6.66 -0.52
CA PHE A 8 -12.66 6.59 -1.78
C PHE A 8 -13.35 5.60 -2.74
N LYS A 9 -13.67 6.06 -3.95
CA LYS A 9 -14.34 5.25 -4.99
C LYS A 9 -13.41 4.78 -6.09
N SER A 10 -12.34 5.53 -6.35
CA SER A 10 -11.25 5.12 -7.23
C SER A 10 -10.31 4.18 -6.46
N THR A 11 -10.54 2.88 -6.63
CA THR A 11 -9.84 1.81 -5.91
C THR A 11 -9.96 0.50 -6.68
N ASP A 12 -8.96 -0.35 -6.58
CA ASP A 12 -9.01 -1.73 -7.03
C ASP A 12 -8.09 -2.58 -6.14
N SER A 13 -8.09 -3.90 -6.35
CA SER A 13 -7.16 -4.81 -5.71
C SER A 13 -6.60 -5.84 -6.68
N PHE A 14 -5.47 -6.44 -6.31
CA PHE A 14 -4.90 -7.57 -7.01
C PHE A 14 -4.27 -8.54 -6.02
N ASN A 15 -4.20 -9.80 -6.42
CA ASN A 15 -3.50 -10.84 -5.69
C ASN A 15 -2.08 -11.01 -6.23
N PHE A 16 -1.17 -11.43 -5.35
CA PHE A 16 0.23 -11.63 -5.67
C PHE A 16 0.78 -12.85 -4.93
N ALA A 17 1.11 -13.89 -5.68
CA ALA A 17 1.81 -15.08 -5.20
C ALA A 17 3.31 -14.99 -5.48
N ILE A 18 4.08 -15.86 -4.81
CA ILE A 18 5.56 -15.86 -4.87
C ILE A 18 6.11 -15.98 -6.30
N GLU A 19 5.43 -16.75 -7.16
CA GLU A 19 5.87 -17.05 -8.53
C GLU A 19 5.36 -16.01 -9.55
N ASP A 20 4.53 -15.06 -9.12
CA ASP A 20 4.02 -14.00 -9.98
C ASP A 20 5.08 -12.92 -10.24
N SER A 21 4.92 -12.22 -11.35
CA SER A 21 5.62 -10.95 -11.56
C SER A 21 4.77 -9.81 -10.98
N LEU A 22 5.28 -9.14 -9.93
CA LEU A 22 4.59 -7.99 -9.35
C LEU A 22 4.33 -6.89 -10.38
N GLU A 23 5.23 -6.73 -11.34
CA GLU A 23 5.10 -5.79 -12.45
C GLU A 23 3.89 -6.12 -13.36
N ALA A 24 3.59 -7.40 -13.53
CA ALA A 24 2.53 -7.89 -14.42
C ALA A 24 1.15 -7.93 -13.75
N VAL A 25 1.08 -8.26 -12.45
CA VAL A 25 -0.20 -8.37 -11.72
C VAL A 25 -0.66 -7.07 -11.10
N CYS A 26 0.24 -6.09 -10.89
CA CYS A 26 -0.13 -4.80 -10.32
C CYS A 26 -1.05 -4.03 -11.28
N ASN A 27 -2.30 -3.82 -10.87
CA ASN A 27 -3.30 -3.03 -11.61
C ASN A 27 -3.39 -1.57 -11.13
N ALA A 28 -2.51 -1.14 -10.23
CA ALA A 28 -2.53 0.23 -9.74
C ALA A 28 -2.10 1.21 -10.84
N PRO A 29 -2.76 2.38 -10.95
CA PRO A 29 -2.39 3.39 -11.94
C PRO A 29 -1.04 4.05 -11.63
N ASP A 30 -0.31 4.41 -12.68
CA ASP A 30 0.99 5.11 -12.61
C ASP A 30 0.85 6.64 -12.48
N SER A 31 -0.34 7.16 -12.71
CA SER A 31 -0.68 8.59 -12.64
C SER A 31 -1.38 8.99 -11.35
N ALA A 32 -1.86 8.03 -10.54
CA ALA A 32 -2.57 8.33 -9.31
C ALA A 32 -1.64 8.44 -8.09
N SER A 33 -2.13 9.11 -7.04
CA SER A 33 -1.50 9.18 -5.73
C SER A 33 -2.49 8.81 -4.64
N GLY A 34 -1.99 8.19 -3.58
CA GLY A 34 -2.85 7.73 -2.52
C GLY A 34 -2.18 6.67 -1.66
N VAL A 35 -2.99 5.74 -1.18
CA VAL A 35 -2.57 4.72 -0.22
C VAL A 35 -2.76 3.33 -0.79
N PHE A 36 -1.91 2.40 -0.36
CA PHE A 36 -2.10 0.98 -0.62
C PHE A 36 -1.92 0.20 0.69
N LEU A 37 -2.70 -0.85 0.84
CA LEU A 37 -2.70 -1.75 1.96
C LEU A 37 -2.30 -3.13 1.43
N VAL A 38 -1.41 -3.81 2.14
CA VAL A 38 -0.98 -5.16 1.82
C VAL A 38 -1.48 -6.10 2.90
N TYR A 39 -2.19 -7.13 2.49
CA TYR A 39 -2.71 -8.16 3.36
C TYR A 39 -2.05 -9.49 3.06
N GLU A 40 -1.66 -10.21 4.11
CA GLU A 40 -1.34 -11.63 4.02
C GLU A 40 -2.64 -12.44 4.00
N ILE A 41 -2.77 -13.34 3.04
CA ILE A 41 -3.89 -14.27 2.95
C ILE A 41 -3.54 -15.55 3.72
N THR A 42 -4.33 -15.85 4.75
CA THR A 42 -4.19 -17.05 5.58
C THR A 42 -5.49 -17.86 5.57
N ASN A 43 -5.44 -19.10 6.06
CA ASN A 43 -6.64 -19.92 6.25
C ASN A 43 -7.66 -19.30 7.21
N GLU A 44 -7.21 -18.42 8.11
CA GLU A 44 -8.04 -17.72 9.10
C GLU A 44 -8.59 -16.37 8.58
N GLY A 45 -8.24 -15.99 7.35
CA GLY A 45 -8.64 -14.74 6.72
C GLY A 45 -7.44 -13.87 6.35
N LYS A 46 -7.70 -12.57 6.24
CA LYS A 46 -6.71 -11.57 5.77
C LYS A 46 -6.13 -10.80 6.94
N GLN A 47 -4.80 -10.72 7.01
CA GLN A 47 -4.08 -9.95 8.03
C GLN A 47 -3.40 -8.74 7.39
N LEU A 48 -3.63 -7.53 7.92
CA LEU A 48 -2.94 -6.34 7.41
C LEU A 48 -1.47 -6.39 7.83
N ILE A 49 -0.56 -6.44 6.86
CA ILE A 49 0.88 -6.53 7.12
C ILE A 49 1.61 -5.24 6.75
N MET A 50 1.04 -4.44 5.86
CA MET A 50 1.63 -3.16 5.45
C MET A 50 0.58 -2.11 5.08
N VAL A 51 0.87 -0.86 5.37
CA VAL A 51 0.28 0.31 4.72
C VAL A 51 1.40 1.15 4.13
N GLY A 52 1.18 1.71 2.94
CA GLY A 52 2.08 2.70 2.37
C GLY A 52 1.32 3.75 1.58
N SER A 53 1.96 4.89 1.34
CA SER A 53 1.42 5.93 0.48
C SER A 53 2.41 6.48 -0.55
N THR A 54 1.87 7.23 -1.51
CA THR A 54 2.62 8.02 -2.48
C THR A 54 1.87 9.32 -2.81
N GLY A 55 2.62 10.33 -3.25
CA GLY A 55 2.13 11.69 -3.43
C GLY A 55 2.48 12.59 -2.25
N THR A 56 2.82 13.85 -2.53
CA THR A 56 3.20 14.82 -1.50
C THR A 56 2.55 16.16 -1.79
N ILE A 57 1.73 16.64 -0.86
CA ILE A 57 1.10 17.96 -0.96
C ILE A 57 2.16 19.03 -0.71
N GLN A 58 2.28 19.96 -1.66
CA GLN A 58 3.16 21.11 -1.59
C GLN A 58 2.49 22.24 -0.79
N ASN A 59 3.26 23.22 -0.34
CA ASN A 59 2.73 24.35 0.44
C ASN A 59 1.70 25.22 -0.31
N ASN A 60 1.70 25.17 -1.65
CA ASN A 60 0.72 25.81 -2.51
C ASN A 60 -0.55 24.96 -2.75
N GLY A 61 -0.66 23.81 -2.08
CA GLY A 61 -1.79 22.89 -2.18
C GLY A 61 -1.76 21.94 -3.39
N THR A 62 -0.74 22.01 -4.25
CA THR A 62 -0.63 21.08 -5.38
C THR A 62 -0.06 19.73 -4.95
N LEU A 63 -0.49 18.67 -5.63
CA LEU A 63 0.05 17.33 -5.44
C LEU A 63 1.30 17.16 -6.29
N LYS A 64 2.42 16.83 -5.64
CA LYS A 64 3.61 16.31 -6.32
C LYS A 64 3.53 14.79 -6.39
N ILE A 65 3.28 14.28 -7.59
CA ILE A 65 3.37 12.83 -7.87
C ILE A 65 4.85 12.45 -7.90
N LYS A 66 5.23 11.47 -7.09
CA LYS A 66 6.56 10.84 -7.20
C LYS A 66 6.51 9.84 -8.35
N ASN A 67 7.61 9.76 -9.12
CA ASN A 67 7.72 8.99 -10.37
C ASN A 67 6.82 7.76 -10.41
N GLY A 68 5.90 7.69 -11.37
CA GLY A 68 5.03 6.53 -11.62
C GLY A 68 3.99 6.19 -10.54
N GLY A 69 3.67 7.13 -9.64
CA GLY A 69 2.45 7.10 -8.84
C GLY A 69 2.33 5.89 -7.91
N LEU A 70 1.12 5.32 -7.81
CA LEU A 70 0.85 4.12 -7.00
C LEU A 70 1.57 2.89 -7.56
N TYR A 71 1.55 2.70 -8.88
CA TYR A 71 2.25 1.59 -9.54
C TYR A 71 3.73 1.52 -9.14
N ASP A 72 4.48 2.59 -9.40
CA ASP A 72 5.92 2.61 -9.14
C ASP A 72 6.22 2.47 -7.65
N LYS A 73 5.42 3.12 -6.79
CA LYS A 73 5.58 2.97 -5.35
C LYS A 73 5.41 1.51 -4.94
N ILE A 74 4.36 0.83 -5.40
CA ILE A 74 4.08 -0.58 -5.07
C ILE A 74 5.16 -1.51 -5.63
N VAL A 75 5.55 -1.33 -6.89
CA VAL A 75 6.40 -2.26 -7.63
C VAL A 75 7.90 -2.00 -7.39
N ASN A 76 8.33 -0.76 -7.52
CA ASN A 76 9.74 -0.36 -7.49
C ASN A 76 10.16 0.27 -6.16
N GLY A 77 9.22 0.62 -5.28
CA GLY A 77 9.52 1.12 -3.94
C GLY A 77 10.44 0.18 -3.16
N HIS A 78 11.38 0.72 -2.39
CA HIS A 78 12.30 -0.11 -1.60
C HIS A 78 11.68 -0.57 -0.27
N GLN A 79 11.95 -1.81 0.12
CA GLN A 79 11.57 -2.39 1.41
C GLN A 79 12.45 -3.59 1.75
N PHE A 80 12.75 -3.81 3.05
CA PHE A 80 13.64 -4.84 3.63
C PHE A 80 15.12 -4.74 3.23
N ALA A 81 15.38 -4.43 1.97
CA ALA A 81 16.71 -4.20 1.41
C ALA A 81 16.69 -2.94 0.51
N LYS A 82 17.84 -2.60 -0.09
CA LYS A 82 17.96 -1.52 -1.09
C LYS A 82 17.48 -1.96 -2.49
N THR A 83 16.45 -2.81 -2.55
CA THR A 83 15.89 -3.38 -3.78
C THR A 83 14.40 -3.10 -3.86
N GLY A 84 13.85 -3.03 -5.08
CA GLY A 84 12.43 -2.87 -5.32
C GLY A 84 11.60 -4.02 -4.75
N ARG A 85 10.37 -3.72 -4.34
CA ARG A 85 9.39 -4.68 -3.80
C ARG A 85 9.09 -5.83 -4.74
N LYS A 86 9.19 -5.62 -6.06
CA LYS A 86 9.12 -6.71 -7.05
C LYS A 86 10.11 -7.85 -6.80
N TYR A 87 11.21 -7.59 -6.10
CA TYR A 87 12.17 -8.60 -5.67
C TYR A 87 12.09 -8.88 -4.16
N SER A 88 11.92 -7.83 -3.34
CA SER A 88 11.98 -8.02 -1.88
C SER A 88 10.71 -8.61 -1.28
N TRP A 89 9.53 -8.41 -1.88
CA TRP A 89 8.31 -9.08 -1.40
C TRP A 89 8.35 -10.59 -1.60
N PRO A 90 8.64 -11.15 -2.79
CA PRO A 90 8.81 -12.60 -2.93
C PRO A 90 9.86 -13.20 -2.00
N ALA A 91 10.98 -12.51 -1.81
CA ALA A 91 12.03 -12.95 -0.89
C ALA A 91 11.52 -13.00 0.56
N GLN A 92 10.83 -11.95 1.01
CA GLN A 92 10.28 -11.89 2.37
C GLN A 92 9.13 -12.89 2.57
N MET A 93 8.26 -13.06 1.57
CA MET A 93 7.20 -14.06 1.58
C MET A 93 7.75 -15.47 1.78
N LYS A 94 8.86 -15.83 1.11
CA LYS A 94 9.55 -17.12 1.32
C LYS A 94 10.08 -17.27 2.76
N ILE A 95 10.64 -16.21 3.34
CA ILE A 95 11.17 -16.23 4.71
C ILE A 95 10.04 -16.43 5.73
N GLU A 96 8.92 -15.74 5.54
CA GLU A 96 7.79 -15.75 6.47
C GLU A 96 6.75 -16.84 6.17
N SER A 97 6.97 -17.67 5.14
CA SER A 97 6.02 -18.68 4.65
C SER A 97 4.65 -18.11 4.23
N ILE A 98 4.64 -16.91 3.63
CA ILE A 98 3.44 -16.27 3.10
C ILE A 98 3.17 -16.79 1.69
N ALA A 99 2.03 -17.44 1.48
CA ALA A 99 1.67 -17.98 0.17
C ALA A 99 1.20 -16.91 -0.82
N GLU A 100 0.37 -15.99 -0.37
CA GLU A 100 -0.31 -15.01 -1.21
C GLU A 100 -0.54 -13.70 -0.45
N LEU A 101 -0.36 -12.59 -1.18
CA LEU A 101 -0.72 -11.25 -0.74
C LEU A 101 -1.94 -10.76 -1.51
N GLU A 102 -2.80 -9.99 -0.84
CA GLU A 102 -3.72 -9.08 -1.53
C GLU A 102 -3.23 -7.65 -1.33
N VAL A 103 -3.10 -6.91 -2.42
CA VAL A 103 -2.77 -5.49 -2.41
C VAL A 103 -4.01 -4.73 -2.83
N VAL A 104 -4.49 -3.85 -1.95
CA VAL A 104 -5.63 -2.96 -2.21
C VAL A 104 -5.10 -1.54 -2.27
N TRP A 105 -5.42 -0.80 -3.33
CA TRP A 105 -4.98 0.58 -3.48
C TRP A 105 -6.16 1.54 -3.60
N TYR A 106 -5.98 2.77 -3.14
CA TYR A 106 -6.97 3.83 -3.17
C TYR A 106 -6.31 5.08 -3.73
N ASP A 107 -6.90 5.65 -4.77
CA ASP A 107 -6.57 6.99 -5.22
C ASP A 107 -7.28 8.00 -4.31
N THR A 108 -6.49 8.67 -3.47
CA THR A 108 -7.01 9.54 -2.41
C THR A 108 -6.99 11.00 -2.79
N PHE A 109 -6.38 11.35 -3.92
CA PHE A 109 -6.22 12.73 -4.37
C PHE A 109 -6.47 12.86 -5.87
N ASN A 110 -7.72 13.11 -6.23
CA ASN A 110 -8.21 13.29 -7.59
C ASN A 110 -9.21 14.48 -7.67
N GLU A 111 -10.00 14.53 -8.75
CA GLU A 111 -10.95 15.61 -8.98
C GLU A 111 -12.14 15.59 -8.00
N GLU A 112 -12.54 14.41 -7.54
CA GLU A 112 -13.70 14.22 -6.65
C GLU A 112 -13.31 14.37 -5.17
N ILE A 113 -12.12 13.90 -4.79
CA ILE A 113 -11.65 13.88 -3.40
C ILE A 113 -10.19 14.27 -3.29
N LYS A 114 -9.87 15.10 -2.29
CA LYS A 114 -8.51 15.61 -2.03
C LYS A 114 -8.05 15.29 -0.62
N ALA A 115 -7.89 14.01 -0.31
CA ALA A 115 -7.32 13.55 0.94
C ALA A 115 -5.80 13.37 0.81
N ILE A 116 -5.04 13.94 1.75
CA ILE A 116 -3.58 13.88 1.76
C ILE A 116 -3.13 12.42 1.94
N PRO A 117 -2.39 11.82 1.00
CA PRO A 117 -2.04 10.39 1.05
C PRO A 117 -1.40 9.94 2.37
N THR A 118 -0.42 10.71 2.88
CA THR A 118 0.26 10.42 4.15
C THR A 118 -0.64 10.61 5.38
N ALA A 119 -1.64 11.47 5.32
CA ALA A 119 -2.62 11.61 6.41
C ALA A 119 -3.57 10.41 6.44
N VAL A 120 -3.99 9.91 5.28
CA VAL A 120 -4.81 8.69 5.17
C VAL A 120 -4.03 7.47 5.65
N GLU A 121 -2.75 7.33 5.25
CA GLU A 121 -1.85 6.28 5.74
C GLU A 121 -1.76 6.32 7.27
N GLY A 122 -1.51 7.50 7.85
CA GLY A 122 -1.45 7.68 9.30
C GLY A 122 -2.76 7.34 10.00
N ALA A 123 -3.91 7.71 9.43
CA ALA A 123 -5.21 7.38 10.00
C ALA A 123 -5.50 5.87 10.00
N VAL A 124 -5.07 5.15 8.97
CA VAL A 124 -5.17 3.68 8.91
C VAL A 124 -4.23 3.04 9.92
N LEU A 125 -2.97 3.48 9.97
CA LEU A 125 -1.97 2.96 10.91
C LEU A 125 -2.36 3.24 12.37
N GLN A 126 -2.90 4.42 12.67
CA GLN A 126 -3.41 4.76 13.99
C GLN A 126 -4.55 3.82 14.40
N GLN A 127 -5.53 3.56 13.52
CA GLN A 127 -6.62 2.61 13.81
C GLN A 127 -6.11 1.18 14.04
N PHE A 128 -5.09 0.75 13.28
CA PHE A 128 -4.46 -0.54 13.51
C PHE A 128 -3.75 -0.57 14.86
N PHE A 129 -3.00 0.49 15.20
CA PHE A 129 -2.28 0.60 16.47
C PHE A 129 -3.23 0.63 17.66
N ASP A 130 -4.33 1.40 17.60
CA ASP A 130 -5.32 1.48 18.68
C ASP A 130 -5.92 0.10 19.01
N LYS A 131 -6.07 -0.76 18.01
CA LYS A 131 -6.61 -2.11 18.17
C LYS A 131 -5.55 -3.13 18.64
N ASN A 132 -4.33 -3.04 18.15
CA ASN A 132 -3.32 -4.10 18.30
C ASN A 132 -2.14 -3.73 19.21
N GLY A 133 -1.96 -2.46 19.55
CA GLY A 133 -0.83 -1.94 20.33
C GLY A 133 0.51 -1.92 19.58
N VAL A 134 0.51 -2.26 18.29
CA VAL A 134 1.70 -2.35 17.42
C VAL A 134 1.35 -1.90 16.01
N LEU A 135 2.37 -1.62 15.17
CA LEU A 135 2.19 -1.39 13.74
C LEU A 135 2.09 -2.73 12.97
N PRO A 136 1.58 -2.73 11.72
CA PRO A 136 1.65 -3.90 10.85
C PRO A 136 3.09 -4.38 10.70
N LYS A 137 3.30 -5.70 10.63
CA LYS A 137 4.65 -6.31 10.73
C LYS A 137 5.67 -5.82 9.70
N TRP A 138 5.23 -5.32 8.55
CA TRP A 138 6.11 -4.78 7.51
C TRP A 138 6.27 -3.25 7.56
N ASN A 139 5.59 -2.56 8.49
CA ASN A 139 5.81 -1.15 8.84
C ASN A 139 6.70 -1.05 10.09
N VAL A 140 8.00 -0.85 9.90
CA VAL A 140 8.97 -0.76 11.01
C VAL A 140 8.84 0.56 11.80
N ALA A 141 8.40 1.62 11.14
CA ALA A 141 8.13 2.95 11.72
C ALA A 141 7.14 3.70 10.83
N PHE A 142 6.57 4.79 11.35
CA PHE A 142 5.70 5.73 10.63
C PHE A 142 6.12 7.17 10.95
#